data_AF-A0A519TXV6-F1
#
_entry.id   AF-A0A519TXV6-F1
#
_cell.length_a   1.000
_cell.length_b   1.000
_cell.length_c   1.000
_cell.angle_alpha   90.00
_cell.angle_beta   90.00
_cell.angle_gamma   90.00
#
_symmetry.space_group_name_H-M   'P 1'
#
loop_
_entity.id
_entity.type
_entity.pdbx_description
1 polymer ?
#
loop_
_entity_poly.entity_id
_entity_poly.type
_entity_poly.pdbx_seq_one_letter_code
_entity_poly.pdbx_strand_id
1 'polypeptide(L)'
;MHRVLILILLSTNIVFAQGIKKGEYTLNGDVSQIAGVKKFFIYFTDKNGKTLKDSAEVVNGKFTYRNRVDEPILATVMLGLDEKLAVKPTLGKRNMLTLFLEPVQYTIVAKDWLSEATVTGSKLNVDYLDYKEKIYVLYKKMEPFNLNKRKLERNNDVAGLALTAKKLDSLAKVEEEFMSAYLKLHKNSPVALYALNEYTRSPVNNRPFQEYFDMLSAELQQTSMGKKLNEKLQLQSYLAVGTEAPGFAQPDTSGKMVQLKDFKGKYVFVDFWASWCGPCRLEIPFLKKTYERFKNKNFQIFAVSIKTY
;
A
#
# COMPACT_ATOMS: atom_id res chain seq x y z
N MET A 1 24.23 55.03 51.91
CA MET A 1 24.20 54.69 50.47
C MET A 1 24.37 53.18 50.33
N HIS A 2 23.28 52.42 50.21
CA HIS A 2 23.32 50.96 50.06
C HIS A 2 23.42 50.60 48.58
N ARG A 3 24.49 49.91 48.19
CA ARG A 3 24.64 49.31 46.85
C ARG A 3 24.23 47.85 46.95
N VAL A 4 23.07 47.51 46.40
CA VAL A 4 22.63 46.13 46.19
C VAL A 4 23.19 45.67 44.85
N LEU A 5 24.12 44.71 44.85
CA LEU A 5 24.55 44.00 43.65
C LEU A 5 23.51 42.92 43.33
N ILE A 6 22.80 43.07 42.22
CA ILE A 6 21.93 42.02 41.66
C ILE A 6 22.81 41.12 40.80
N LEU A 7 23.12 39.91 41.29
CA LEU A 7 23.68 38.84 40.48
C LEU A 7 22.56 38.22 39.63
N ILE A 8 22.56 38.52 38.33
CA ILE A 8 21.72 37.84 37.35
C ILE A 8 22.39 36.49 37.02
N LEU A 9 21.87 35.42 37.61
CA LEU A 9 22.17 34.04 37.21
C LEU A 9 21.53 33.79 35.83
N LEU A 10 22.31 33.95 34.76
CA LEU A 10 21.97 33.41 33.44
C LEU A 10 22.02 31.88 33.50
N SER A 11 20.87 31.23 33.68
CA SER A 11 20.73 29.80 33.44
C SER A 11 20.78 29.55 31.92
N THR A 12 21.95 29.15 31.44
CA THR A 12 22.12 28.62 30.09
C THR A 12 21.37 27.28 29.99
N ASN A 13 20.16 27.33 29.42
CA ASN A 13 19.50 26.14 28.90
C ASN A 13 20.28 25.66 27.68
N ILE A 14 21.37 24.91 27.90
CA ILE A 14 22.04 24.14 26.85
C ILE A 14 21.11 22.97 26.53
N VAL A 15 20.20 23.19 25.57
CA VAL A 15 19.55 22.08 24.88
C VAL A 15 20.65 21.41 24.07
N PHE A 16 21.20 20.32 24.61
CA PHE A 16 22.04 19.41 23.83
C PHE A 16 21.19 18.88 22.67
N ALA A 17 21.37 19.45 21.48
CA ALA A 17 21.03 18.79 20.24
C ALA A 17 21.97 17.57 20.11
N GLN A 18 21.60 16.47 20.78
CA GLN A 18 22.25 15.19 20.57
C GLN A 18 22.07 14.84 19.09
N GLY A 19 23.19 14.82 18.35
CA GLY A 19 23.20 14.42 16.95
C GLY A 19 22.57 13.03 16.80
N ILE A 20 21.72 12.88 15.77
CA ILE A 20 21.05 11.62 15.47
C ILE A 20 22.13 10.58 15.12
N LYS A 21 22.18 9.45 15.84
CA LYS A 21 23.13 8.38 15.48
C LYS A 21 22.67 7.70 14.20
N LYS A 22 23.60 7.05 13.49
CA LYS A 22 23.30 6.33 12.25
C LYS A 22 22.13 5.36 12.42
N GLY A 23 21.09 5.54 11.60
CA GLY A 23 19.88 4.71 11.59
C GLY A 23 18.83 5.09 12.64
N GLU A 24 19.07 6.06 13.53
CA GLU A 24 18.07 6.51 14.49
C GLU A 24 17.11 7.53 13.87
N TYR A 25 15.84 7.48 14.26
CA TYR A 25 14.86 8.50 13.95
C TYR A 25 14.10 8.92 15.21
N THR A 26 13.61 10.15 15.23
CA THR A 26 12.82 10.68 16.35
C THR A 26 11.57 11.35 15.82
N LEU A 27 10.41 10.95 16.32
CA LEU A 27 9.12 11.59 16.06
C LEU A 27 8.75 12.48 17.24
N ASN A 28 8.73 13.79 17.05
CA ASN A 28 8.19 14.73 18.03
C ASN A 28 6.81 15.20 17.56
N GLY A 29 5.78 14.93 18.35
CA GLY A 29 4.41 15.29 18.04
C GLY A 29 3.85 16.37 18.95
N ASP A 30 3.14 17.32 18.36
CA ASP A 30 2.22 18.23 19.03
C ASP A 30 0.79 17.99 18.51
N VAL A 31 -0.02 17.42 19.38
CA VAL A 31 -1.43 17.07 19.17
C VAL A 31 -2.31 17.72 20.26
N SER A 32 -1.82 18.80 20.87
CA SER A 32 -2.46 19.46 22.00
C SER A 32 -3.85 20.03 21.69
N GLN A 33 -4.16 20.25 20.42
CA GLN A 33 -5.47 20.72 19.96
C GLN A 33 -6.48 19.58 19.73
N ILE A 34 -6.03 18.31 19.81
CA ILE A 34 -6.89 17.14 19.68
C ILE A 34 -7.24 16.63 21.09
N ALA A 35 -8.48 16.84 21.51
CA ALA A 35 -8.94 16.45 22.84
C ALA A 35 -8.91 14.92 23.05
N GLY A 36 -8.58 14.48 24.26
CA GLY A 36 -8.68 13.07 24.67
C GLY A 36 -7.58 12.15 24.13
N VAL A 37 -6.53 12.68 23.50
CA VAL A 37 -5.39 11.86 23.07
C VAL A 37 -4.57 11.43 24.27
N LYS A 38 -4.48 10.11 24.49
CA LYS A 38 -3.64 9.51 25.54
C LYS A 38 -2.40 8.81 25.01
N LYS A 39 -2.49 8.24 23.80
CA LYS A 39 -1.41 7.45 23.22
C LYS A 39 -1.13 7.80 21.78
N PHE A 40 0.14 7.66 21.43
CA PHE A 40 0.63 7.58 20.07
C PHE A 40 0.94 6.11 19.75
N PHE A 41 0.54 5.64 18.58
CA PHE A 41 0.89 4.31 18.08
C PHE A 41 1.62 4.41 16.76
N ILE A 42 2.51 3.46 16.51
CA ILE A 42 3.19 3.28 15.24
C ILE A 42 3.14 1.83 14.79
N TYR A 43 2.95 1.63 13.49
CA TYR A 43 2.85 0.34 12.84
C TYR A 43 3.61 0.34 11.52
N PHE A 44 4.54 -0.59 11.33
CA PHE A 44 5.19 -0.88 10.06
C PHE A 44 5.74 -2.30 10.03
N THR A 45 6.07 -2.80 8.84
CA THR A 45 6.75 -4.09 8.67
C THR A 45 8.18 -3.82 8.24
N ASP A 46 9.17 -4.27 9.01
CA ASP A 46 10.59 -4.01 8.74
C ASP A 46 11.13 -4.76 7.49
N LYS A 47 12.41 -4.53 7.19
CA LYS A 47 13.12 -5.14 6.06
C LYS A 47 13.12 -6.67 6.10
N ASN A 48 13.00 -7.28 7.28
CA ASN A 48 12.97 -8.73 7.49
C ASN A 48 11.55 -9.30 7.43
N GLY A 49 10.53 -8.47 7.17
CA GLY A 49 9.14 -8.88 7.19
C GLY A 49 8.53 -8.95 8.59
N LYS A 50 9.24 -8.49 9.63
CA LYS A 50 8.72 -8.44 10.99
C LYS A 50 7.86 -7.20 11.17
N THR A 51 6.60 -7.40 11.55
CA THR A 51 5.71 -6.31 11.93
C THR A 51 6.09 -5.75 13.29
N LEU A 52 6.40 -4.46 13.32
CA LEU A 52 6.56 -3.66 14.52
C LEU A 52 5.24 -2.95 14.81
N LYS A 53 4.78 -3.08 16.05
CA LYS A 53 3.68 -2.31 16.63
C LYS A 53 4.15 -1.79 17.98
N ASP A 54 4.22 -0.48 18.12
CA ASP A 54 4.75 0.16 19.32
C ASP A 54 3.94 1.44 19.64
N SER A 55 4.24 2.05 20.79
CA SER A 55 3.52 3.22 21.28
C SER A 55 4.37 4.13 22.16
N ALA A 56 3.91 5.37 22.31
CA ALA A 56 4.39 6.30 23.31
C ALA A 56 3.20 6.95 24.03
N GLU A 57 3.37 7.29 25.29
CA GLU A 57 2.39 8.08 26.03
C GLU A 57 2.37 9.53 25.51
N VAL A 58 1.18 10.14 25.51
CA VAL A 58 0.99 11.55 25.14
C VAL A 58 0.76 12.34 26.41
N VAL A 59 1.72 13.21 26.76
CA VAL A 59 1.69 14.02 27.97
C VAL A 59 1.52 15.48 27.57
N ASN A 60 0.48 16.15 28.11
CA ASN A 60 0.13 17.53 27.77
C ASN A 60 0.00 17.77 26.25
N GLY A 61 -0.58 16.78 25.54
CA GLY A 61 -0.76 16.86 24.09
C GLY A 61 0.53 16.69 23.28
N LYS A 62 1.63 16.26 23.89
CA LYS A 62 2.92 16.07 23.21
C LYS A 62 3.45 14.65 23.39
N PHE A 63 4.16 14.16 22.39
CA PHE A 63 4.88 12.89 22.47
C PHE A 63 6.25 12.99 21.82
N THR A 64 7.17 12.16 22.31
CA THR A 64 8.45 11.88 21.65
C THR A 64 8.61 10.38 21.54
N TYR A 65 8.86 9.90 20.33
CA TYR A 65 9.13 8.49 20.05
C TYR A 65 10.46 8.36 19.34
N ARG A 66 11.34 7.46 19.81
CA ARG A 66 12.66 7.23 19.23
C ARG A 66 12.82 5.76 18.90
N ASN A 67 13.26 5.45 17.69
CA ASN A 67 13.60 4.10 17.30
C ASN A 67 14.61 4.12 16.14
N ARG A 68 14.87 2.96 15.53
CA ARG A 68 15.84 2.79 14.45
C ARG A 68 15.17 2.23 13.20
N VAL A 69 15.72 2.63 12.06
CA VAL A 69 15.36 2.12 10.75
C VAL A 69 16.63 1.95 9.92
N ASP A 70 16.76 0.80 9.26
CA ASP A 70 17.94 0.48 8.44
C ASP A 70 17.82 0.97 7.00
N GLU A 71 16.60 1.07 6.49
CA GLU A 71 16.26 1.54 5.15
C GLU A 71 14.96 2.36 5.20
N PRO A 72 14.74 3.32 4.29
CA PRO A 72 13.52 4.11 4.29
C PRO A 72 12.26 3.23 4.18
N ILE A 73 11.32 3.40 5.10
CA ILE A 73 10.14 2.51 5.17
C ILE A 73 8.86 3.27 5.45
N LEU A 74 7.77 2.82 4.84
CA LEU A 74 6.46 3.43 5.05
C LEU A 74 5.87 2.94 6.38
N ALA A 75 5.57 3.88 7.27
CA ALA A 75 4.92 3.60 8.55
C ALA A 75 3.56 4.28 8.63
N THR A 76 2.68 3.66 9.40
CA THR A 76 1.40 4.24 9.80
C THR A 76 1.48 4.64 11.27
N VAL A 77 1.21 5.90 11.54
CA VAL A 77 1.06 6.44 12.90
C VAL A 77 -0.40 6.73 13.20
N MET A 78 -0.81 6.51 14.45
CA MET A 78 -2.20 6.66 14.90
C MET A 78 -2.25 7.30 16.28
N LEU A 79 -3.34 8.02 16.59
CA LEU A 79 -3.62 8.50 17.95
C LEU A 79 -4.66 7.62 18.62
N GLY A 80 -4.35 7.20 19.85
CA GLY A 80 -5.28 6.55 20.78
C GLY A 80 -6.10 7.60 21.52
N LEU A 81 -7.38 7.66 21.18
CA LEU A 81 -8.41 8.33 21.98
C LEU A 81 -9.01 7.31 22.97
N ASP A 82 -9.51 7.75 24.12
CA ASP A 82 -10.10 6.88 25.16
C ASP A 82 -11.21 5.90 24.64
N GLU A 83 -11.28 4.71 25.27
CA GLU A 83 -12.07 3.45 25.11
C GLU A 83 -12.72 2.99 23.79
N LYS A 84 -12.85 3.81 22.75
CA LYS A 84 -13.34 3.34 21.44
C LYS A 84 -12.40 3.79 20.34
N LEU A 85 -11.74 2.82 19.72
CA LEU A 85 -11.06 2.97 18.44
C LEU A 85 -12.00 3.71 17.48
N ALA A 86 -11.68 4.96 17.18
CA ALA A 86 -12.37 5.76 16.18
C ALA A 86 -12.00 5.25 14.77
N VAL A 87 -12.36 4.01 14.46
CA VAL A 87 -12.30 3.46 13.11
C VAL A 87 -13.71 3.51 12.54
N LYS A 88 -14.16 4.72 12.19
CA LYS A 88 -15.18 4.83 11.15
C LYS A 88 -14.45 4.84 9.81
N PRO A 89 -14.79 3.93 8.87
CA PRO A 89 -14.14 3.86 7.58
C PRO A 89 -14.68 4.99 6.70
N THR A 90 -14.11 6.18 6.82
CA THR A 90 -14.34 7.28 5.88
C THR A 90 -13.03 7.64 5.18
N LEU A 91 -13.09 7.79 3.87
CA LEU A 91 -12.04 8.41 3.06
C LEU A 91 -11.96 9.89 3.45
N GLY A 92 -11.19 10.22 4.50
CA GLY A 92 -11.04 11.60 4.97
C GLY A 92 -10.37 11.72 6.32
N LYS A 93 -10.75 12.79 7.04
CA LYS A 93 -10.33 13.17 8.40
C LYS A 93 -10.29 11.97 9.36
N ARG A 94 -9.08 11.61 9.80
CA ARG A 94 -8.83 10.44 10.68
C ARG A 94 -7.62 10.68 11.56
N ASN A 95 -7.60 10.02 12.72
CA ASN A 95 -6.45 10.01 13.63
C ASN A 95 -5.38 9.00 13.19
N MET A 96 -5.03 9.04 11.90
CA MET A 96 -4.04 8.20 11.27
C MET A 96 -3.32 8.95 10.15
N LEU A 97 -2.00 8.81 10.10
CA LEU A 97 -1.13 9.39 9.09
C LEU A 97 -0.14 8.33 8.61
N THR A 98 0.18 8.35 7.32
CA THR A 98 1.20 7.50 6.73
C THR A 98 2.37 8.38 6.33
N LEU A 99 3.59 7.98 6.71
CA LEU A 99 4.82 8.73 6.47
C LEU A 99 6.00 7.77 6.26
N PHE A 100 7.02 8.21 5.54
CA PHE A 100 8.29 7.48 5.46
C PHE A 100 9.13 7.73 6.71
N LEU A 101 9.64 6.65 7.31
CA LEU A 101 10.68 6.69 8.31
C LEU A 101 12.04 6.64 7.61
N GLU A 102 12.92 7.57 7.97
CA GLU A 102 14.33 7.67 7.60
C GLU A 102 15.10 8.25 8.81
N PRO A 103 16.43 8.13 8.87
CA PRO A 103 17.22 8.54 10.04
C PRO A 103 17.29 10.07 10.29
N VAL A 104 16.14 10.68 10.63
CA VAL A 104 15.96 12.13 10.84
C VAL A 104 15.08 12.42 12.05
N GLN A 105 15.03 13.70 12.44
CA GLN A 105 14.15 14.23 13.46
C GLN A 105 12.92 14.84 12.78
N TYR A 106 11.75 14.33 13.14
CA TYR A 106 10.47 14.77 12.62
C TYR A 106 9.78 15.67 13.64
N THR A 107 9.10 16.68 13.13
CA THR A 107 8.08 17.41 13.88
C THR A 107 6.73 17.18 13.22
N ILE A 108 5.77 16.70 14.00
CA ILE A 108 4.40 16.41 13.57
C ILE A 108 3.47 17.33 14.35
N VAL A 109 2.76 18.22 13.66
CA VAL A 109 1.80 19.13 14.30
C VAL A 109 0.41 18.87 13.74
N ALA A 110 -0.51 18.45 14.59
CA ALA A 110 -1.91 18.21 14.23
C ALA A 110 -2.84 19.11 15.05
N LYS A 111 -3.76 19.79 14.35
CA LYS A 111 -4.76 20.67 14.99
C LYS A 111 -6.06 19.93 15.26
N ASP A 112 -6.69 19.43 14.20
CA ASP A 112 -7.97 18.71 14.29
C ASP A 112 -7.80 17.20 14.11
N TRP A 113 -7.08 16.80 13.05
CA TRP A 113 -6.93 15.39 12.65
C TRP A 113 -5.47 15.09 12.33
N LEU A 114 -4.99 13.93 12.78
CA LEU A 114 -3.64 13.48 12.45
C LEU A 114 -3.42 13.34 10.93
N SER A 115 -4.46 12.99 10.18
CA SER A 115 -4.41 12.91 8.71
C SER A 115 -4.12 14.25 8.01
N GLU A 116 -4.32 15.36 8.71
CA GLU A 116 -4.06 16.73 8.23
C GLU A 116 -2.82 17.34 8.90
N ALA A 117 -2.04 16.53 9.61
CA ALA A 117 -0.87 17.00 10.33
C ALA A 117 0.20 17.53 9.37
N THR A 118 0.86 18.61 9.78
CA THR A 118 2.08 19.08 9.13
C THR A 118 3.25 18.23 9.62
N VAL A 119 4.00 17.64 8.68
CA VAL A 119 5.22 16.87 8.96
C VAL A 119 6.42 17.64 8.42
N THR A 120 7.38 17.97 9.28
CA THR A 120 8.64 18.63 8.89
C THR A 120 9.84 17.81 9.35
N GLY A 121 11.03 18.13 8.81
CA GLY A 121 12.28 17.44 9.13
C GLY A 121 12.64 16.28 8.19
N SER A 122 11.81 15.99 7.18
CA SER A 122 12.05 14.93 6.20
C SER A 122 11.78 15.42 4.77
N LYS A 123 12.83 15.52 3.96
CA LYS A 123 12.75 15.78 2.52
C LYS A 123 11.98 14.65 1.83
N LEU A 124 12.19 13.40 2.26
CA LEU A 124 11.53 12.23 1.69
C LEU A 124 10.00 12.29 1.84
N ASN A 125 9.49 12.80 2.96
CA ASN A 125 8.05 12.97 3.15
C ASN A 125 7.47 14.14 2.36
N VAL A 126 8.24 15.20 2.11
CA VAL A 126 7.84 16.25 1.18
C VAL A 126 7.64 15.65 -0.22
N ASP A 127 8.61 14.86 -0.68
CA ASP A 127 8.57 14.21 -2.00
C ASP A 127 7.44 13.17 -2.09
N TYR A 128 7.15 12.47 -1.00
CA TYR A 128 6.03 11.53 -0.89
C TYR A 128 4.66 12.22 -0.99
N LEU A 129 4.49 13.35 -0.32
CA LEU A 129 3.25 14.13 -0.39
C LEU A 129 3.03 14.72 -1.78
N ASP A 130 4.08 15.28 -2.39
CA ASP A 130 4.03 15.79 -3.77
C ASP A 130 3.61 14.70 -4.77
N TYR A 131 4.21 13.51 -4.69
CA TYR A 131 3.79 12.35 -5.50
C TYR A 131 2.31 12.01 -5.27
N LYS A 132 1.89 11.93 -4.01
CA LYS A 132 0.51 11.58 -3.65
C LYS A 132 -0.50 12.58 -4.17
N GLU A 133 -0.22 13.88 -4.09
CA GLU A 133 -1.10 14.92 -4.61
C GLU A 133 -1.26 14.80 -6.13
N LYS A 134 -0.14 14.63 -6.84
CA LYS A 134 -0.13 14.48 -8.31
C LYS A 134 -0.93 13.25 -8.77
N ILE A 135 -0.71 12.08 -8.15
CA ILE A 135 -1.44 10.86 -8.52
C ILE A 135 -2.91 10.92 -8.08
N TYR A 136 -3.22 11.55 -6.93
CA TYR A 136 -4.59 11.72 -6.47
C TYR A 136 -5.44 12.54 -7.44
N VAL A 137 -4.89 13.62 -8.02
CA VAL A 137 -5.60 14.41 -9.04
C VAL A 137 -5.99 13.54 -10.24
N LEU A 138 -5.14 12.61 -10.65
CA LEU A 138 -5.44 11.68 -11.73
C LEU A 138 -6.52 10.65 -11.33
N TYR A 139 -6.38 10.03 -10.15
CA TYR A 139 -7.37 9.06 -9.66
C TYR A 139 -8.75 9.66 -9.44
N LYS A 140 -8.82 10.91 -8.98
CA LYS A 140 -10.09 11.65 -8.86
C LYS A 140 -10.78 11.84 -10.22
N LYS A 141 -10.02 11.95 -11.33
CA LYS A 141 -10.60 11.98 -12.69
C LYS A 141 -11.12 10.62 -13.15
N MET A 142 -10.54 9.53 -12.67
CA MET A 142 -10.97 8.16 -12.98
C MET A 142 -12.19 7.72 -12.17
N GLU A 143 -12.33 8.23 -10.95
CA GLU A 143 -13.38 7.85 -9.99
C GLU A 143 -14.81 7.78 -10.57
N PRO A 144 -15.35 8.83 -11.25
CA PRO A 144 -16.73 8.77 -11.74
C PRO A 144 -16.95 7.65 -12.77
N PHE A 145 -15.94 7.33 -13.58
CA PHE A 145 -16.01 6.26 -14.57
C PHE A 145 -15.99 4.88 -13.89
N ASN A 146 -15.13 4.70 -12.91
CA ASN A 146 -15.06 3.46 -12.12
C ASN A 146 -16.36 3.20 -11.33
N LEU A 147 -16.94 4.24 -10.73
CA LEU A 147 -18.20 4.13 -9.99
C LEU A 147 -19.38 3.83 -10.92
N ASN A 148 -19.43 4.44 -12.11
CA ASN A 148 -20.53 4.24 -13.05
C ASN A 148 -20.46 2.89 -13.76
N LYS A 149 -19.27 2.27 -13.90
CA LYS A 149 -19.08 0.98 -14.60
C LYS A 149 -20.06 -0.10 -14.10
N ARG A 150 -20.21 -0.25 -12.78
CA ARG A 150 -21.13 -1.25 -12.19
C ARG A 150 -22.60 -1.01 -12.54
N LYS A 151 -23.00 0.25 -12.67
CA LYS A 151 -24.38 0.62 -13.07
C LYS A 151 -24.62 0.23 -14.53
N LEU A 152 -23.65 0.51 -15.40
CA LEU A 152 -23.70 0.14 -16.82
C LEU A 152 -23.74 -1.38 -17.02
N GLU A 153 -22.94 -2.13 -16.27
CA GLU A 153 -22.94 -3.61 -16.26
C GLU A 153 -24.32 -4.16 -15.89
N ARG A 154 -24.97 -3.63 -14.84
CA ARG A 154 -26.32 -4.07 -14.43
C ARG A 154 -27.38 -3.79 -15.48
N ASN A 155 -27.22 -2.70 -16.23
CA ASN A 155 -28.18 -2.29 -17.25
C ASN A 155 -27.92 -2.93 -18.62
N ASN A 156 -26.88 -3.78 -18.75
CA ASN A 156 -26.41 -4.31 -20.03
C ASN A 156 -26.14 -3.20 -21.07
N ASP A 157 -25.72 -2.02 -20.64
CA ASP A 157 -25.43 -0.89 -21.52
C ASP A 157 -24.04 -1.05 -22.16
N VAL A 158 -24.00 -1.83 -23.25
CA VAL A 158 -22.77 -2.15 -23.98
C VAL A 158 -22.09 -0.89 -24.52
N ALA A 159 -22.85 0.08 -25.03
CA ALA A 159 -22.31 1.32 -25.58
C ALA A 159 -21.68 2.19 -24.48
N GLY A 160 -22.37 2.34 -23.35
CA GLY A 160 -21.85 3.05 -22.18
C GLY A 160 -20.59 2.39 -21.60
N LEU A 161 -20.53 1.05 -21.58
CA LEU A 161 -19.34 0.30 -21.16
C LEU A 161 -18.15 0.55 -22.09
N ALA A 162 -18.36 0.52 -23.41
CA ALA A 162 -17.31 0.78 -24.38
C ALA A 162 -16.77 2.22 -24.27
N LEU A 163 -17.63 3.22 -24.11
CA LEU A 163 -17.22 4.61 -23.90
C LEU A 163 -16.46 4.81 -22.58
N THR A 164 -16.93 4.17 -21.51
CA THR A 164 -16.28 4.19 -20.19
C THR A 164 -14.89 3.56 -20.26
N ALA A 165 -14.76 2.41 -20.92
CA ALA A 165 -13.48 1.74 -21.14
C ALA A 165 -12.51 2.65 -21.89
N LYS A 166 -12.93 3.22 -23.04
CA LYS A 166 -12.10 4.15 -23.82
C LYS A 166 -11.62 5.34 -23.00
N LYS A 167 -12.45 5.89 -22.11
CA LYS A 167 -12.07 7.02 -21.26
C LYS A 167 -11.08 6.62 -20.17
N LEU A 168 -11.28 5.46 -19.56
CA LEU A 168 -10.33 4.89 -18.59
C LEU A 168 -9.00 4.56 -19.26
N ASP A 169 -8.99 4.04 -20.48
CA ASP A 169 -7.77 3.76 -21.26
C ASP A 169 -6.97 5.04 -21.52
N SER A 170 -7.65 6.13 -21.92
CA SER A 170 -7.01 7.44 -22.08
C SER A 170 -6.40 7.96 -20.76
N LEU A 171 -7.07 7.78 -19.62
CA LEU A 171 -6.53 8.19 -18.32
C LEU A 171 -5.38 7.28 -17.85
N ALA A 172 -5.43 5.99 -18.18
CA ALA A 172 -4.37 5.03 -17.90
C ALA A 172 -3.10 5.33 -18.70
N LYS A 173 -3.22 5.87 -19.92
CA LYS A 173 -2.08 6.38 -20.70
C LYS A 173 -1.46 7.63 -20.04
N VAL A 174 -2.27 8.53 -19.50
CA VAL A 174 -1.75 9.68 -18.73
C VAL A 174 -1.01 9.22 -17.47
N GLU A 175 -1.52 8.20 -16.78
CA GLU A 175 -0.83 7.60 -15.62
C GLU A 175 0.52 7.00 -16.03
N GLU A 176 0.57 6.32 -17.16
CA GLU A 176 1.79 5.74 -17.71
C GLU A 176 2.84 6.80 -18.03
N GLU A 177 2.46 7.84 -18.76
CA GLU A 177 3.37 8.94 -19.13
C GLU A 177 3.92 9.62 -17.87
N PHE A 178 3.05 9.86 -16.88
CA PHE A 178 3.45 10.38 -15.57
C PHE A 178 4.44 9.44 -14.87
N MET A 179 4.12 8.15 -14.76
CA MET A 179 4.98 7.18 -14.07
C MET A 179 6.33 7.00 -14.76
N SER A 180 6.36 6.96 -16.10
CA SER A 180 7.62 6.91 -16.87
C SER A 180 8.49 8.13 -16.61
N ALA A 181 7.92 9.33 -16.67
CA ALA A 181 8.64 10.57 -16.39
C ALA A 181 9.12 10.64 -14.93
N TYR A 182 8.25 10.28 -13.98
CA TYR A 182 8.55 10.30 -12.56
C TYR A 182 9.70 9.36 -12.21
N LEU A 183 9.68 8.12 -12.69
CA LEU A 183 10.72 7.13 -12.40
C LEU A 183 12.07 7.52 -13.00
N LYS A 184 12.09 8.10 -14.22
CA LYS A 184 13.31 8.63 -14.85
C LYS A 184 13.94 9.75 -14.02
N LEU A 185 13.13 10.67 -13.49
CA LEU A 185 13.61 11.81 -12.70
C LEU A 185 14.02 11.43 -11.28
N HIS A 186 13.35 10.43 -10.69
CA HIS A 186 13.47 10.06 -9.29
C HIS A 186 14.08 8.67 -9.05
N LYS A 187 14.95 8.20 -9.95
CA LYS A 187 15.55 6.84 -9.92
C LYS A 187 16.26 6.43 -8.61
N ASN A 188 16.66 7.39 -7.78
CA ASN A 188 17.31 7.16 -6.49
C ASN A 188 16.38 7.41 -5.29
N SER A 189 15.11 7.75 -5.52
CA SER A 189 14.14 8.07 -4.46
C SER A 189 13.42 6.81 -3.97
N PRO A 190 13.39 6.53 -2.66
CA PRO A 190 12.51 5.51 -2.09
C PRO A 190 11.02 5.74 -2.41
N VAL A 191 10.60 7.00 -2.63
CA VAL A 191 9.22 7.31 -3.08
C VAL A 191 8.97 6.76 -4.48
N ALA A 192 9.97 6.74 -5.38
CA ALA A 192 9.85 6.17 -6.72
C ALA A 192 9.65 4.65 -6.68
N LEU A 193 10.38 3.95 -5.81
CA LEU A 193 10.18 2.52 -5.59
C LEU A 193 8.77 2.23 -5.03
N TYR A 194 8.33 3.01 -4.04
CA TYR A 194 6.96 2.90 -3.51
C TYR A 194 5.90 3.18 -4.59
N ALA A 195 6.09 4.25 -5.38
CA ALA A 195 5.18 4.63 -6.45
C ALA A 195 5.03 3.53 -7.49
N LEU A 196 6.14 2.90 -7.89
CA LEU A 196 6.11 1.74 -8.79
C LEU A 196 5.40 0.55 -8.14
N ASN A 197 5.69 0.24 -6.88
CA ASN A 197 5.00 -0.83 -6.17
C ASN A 197 3.48 -0.61 -6.16
N GLU A 198 3.00 0.59 -5.86
CA GLU A 198 1.57 0.90 -5.90
C GLU A 198 0.99 0.84 -7.31
N TYR A 199 1.72 1.34 -8.30
CA TYR A 199 1.31 1.30 -9.71
C TYR A 199 1.09 -0.14 -10.22
N THR A 200 1.87 -1.10 -9.71
CA THR A 200 1.75 -2.54 -10.02
C THR A 200 0.60 -3.25 -9.30
N ARG A 201 -0.12 -2.58 -8.39
CA ARG A 201 -1.29 -3.17 -7.69
C ARG A 201 -2.58 -3.05 -8.47
N SER A 202 -2.61 -2.19 -9.49
CA SER A 202 -3.80 -1.99 -10.31
C SER A 202 -4.09 -3.25 -11.14
N PRO A 203 -5.22 -3.94 -10.93
CA PRO A 203 -5.53 -5.21 -11.60
C PRO A 203 -5.79 -5.05 -13.11
N VAL A 204 -5.89 -3.82 -13.61
CA VAL A 204 -6.03 -3.51 -15.04
C VAL A 204 -4.69 -3.29 -15.74
N ASN A 205 -3.58 -3.24 -14.99
CA ASN A 205 -2.26 -3.02 -15.56
C ASN A 205 -1.51 -4.35 -15.77
N ASN A 206 -1.59 -4.90 -16.98
CA ASN A 206 -0.76 -6.03 -17.43
C ASN A 206 0.49 -5.55 -18.18
N ARG A 207 1.15 -4.52 -17.64
CA ARG A 207 2.28 -3.85 -18.28
C ARG A 207 3.59 -4.61 -17.97
N PRO A 208 4.62 -4.51 -18.83
CA PRO A 208 5.96 -5.03 -18.52
C PRO A 208 6.64 -4.14 -17.46
N PHE A 209 6.19 -4.24 -16.21
CA PHE A 209 6.70 -3.43 -15.09
C PHE A 209 8.18 -3.65 -14.79
N GLN A 210 8.78 -4.73 -15.33
CA GLN A 210 10.21 -4.98 -15.23
C GLN A 210 11.02 -3.81 -15.80
N GLU A 211 10.63 -3.26 -16.96
CA GLU A 211 11.33 -2.12 -17.57
C GLU A 211 11.34 -0.89 -16.66
N TYR A 212 10.26 -0.65 -15.92
CA TYR A 212 10.16 0.44 -14.95
C TYR A 212 11.00 0.18 -13.69
N PHE A 213 11.07 -1.07 -13.24
CA PHE A 213 11.93 -1.47 -12.13
C PHE A 213 13.41 -1.30 -12.46
N ASP A 214 13.78 -1.65 -13.69
CA ASP A 214 15.16 -1.53 -14.19
C ASP A 214 15.62 -0.07 -14.33
N MET A 215 14.70 0.91 -14.37
CA MET A 215 15.04 2.35 -14.31
C MET A 215 15.50 2.81 -12.92
N LEU A 216 15.14 2.09 -11.85
CA LEU A 216 15.54 2.43 -10.48
C LEU A 216 17.02 2.11 -10.25
N SER A 217 17.64 2.83 -9.32
CA SER A 217 19.03 2.57 -8.95
C SER A 217 19.23 1.17 -8.37
N ALA A 218 20.43 0.61 -8.58
CA ALA A 218 20.83 -0.67 -8.02
C ALA A 218 20.66 -0.71 -6.49
N GLU A 219 20.90 0.41 -5.79
CA GLU A 219 20.68 0.52 -4.35
C GLU A 219 19.21 0.26 -3.98
N LEU A 220 18.27 0.93 -4.65
CA LEU A 220 16.84 0.73 -4.41
C LEU A 220 16.39 -0.68 -4.76
N GLN A 221 16.88 -1.25 -5.86
CA GLN A 221 16.56 -2.62 -6.27
C GLN A 221 16.99 -3.66 -5.20
N GLN A 222 18.02 -3.37 -4.41
CA GLN A 222 18.55 -4.25 -3.37
C GLN A 222 17.93 -4.07 -1.97
N THR A 223 17.11 -3.04 -1.76
CA THR A 223 16.29 -2.86 -0.54
C THR A 223 15.30 -4.01 -0.36
N SER A 224 14.75 -4.19 0.84
CA SER A 224 13.71 -5.23 1.07
C SER A 224 12.50 -5.03 0.15
N MET A 225 12.04 -3.79 0.00
CA MET A 225 10.93 -3.46 -0.89
C MET A 225 11.29 -3.73 -2.36
N GLY A 226 12.51 -3.40 -2.78
CA GLY A 226 13.00 -3.62 -4.13
C GLY A 226 13.01 -5.10 -4.50
N LYS A 227 13.56 -5.95 -3.63
CA LYS A 227 13.59 -7.40 -3.81
C LYS A 227 12.19 -8.01 -3.88
N LYS A 228 11.32 -7.67 -2.92
CA LYS A 228 9.92 -8.13 -2.90
C LYS A 228 9.14 -7.71 -4.14
N LEU A 229 9.37 -6.48 -4.61
CA LEU A 229 8.76 -6.01 -5.84
C LEU A 229 9.30 -6.81 -7.03
N ASN A 230 10.61 -6.99 -7.17
CA ASN A 230 11.18 -7.77 -8.26
C ASN A 230 10.64 -9.22 -8.27
N GLU A 231 10.61 -9.89 -7.13
CA GLU A 231 9.99 -11.22 -6.99
C GLU A 231 8.53 -11.23 -7.47
N LYS A 232 7.74 -10.23 -7.06
CA LYS A 232 6.36 -10.06 -7.54
C LYS A 232 6.30 -9.88 -9.06
N LEU A 233 7.19 -9.06 -9.64
CA LEU A 233 7.22 -8.81 -11.09
C LEU A 233 7.59 -10.07 -11.89
N GLN A 234 8.55 -10.85 -11.40
CA GLN A 234 8.93 -12.13 -11.99
C GLN A 234 7.77 -13.13 -11.95
N LEU A 235 7.04 -13.21 -10.82
CA LEU A 235 5.84 -14.02 -10.71
C LEU A 235 4.71 -13.56 -11.64
N GLN A 236 4.50 -12.24 -11.78
CA GLN A 236 3.52 -11.70 -12.71
C GLN A 236 3.87 -12.02 -14.18
N SER A 237 5.14 -11.93 -14.55
CA SER A 237 5.61 -12.31 -15.89
C SER A 237 5.38 -13.80 -16.15
N TYR A 238 5.66 -14.66 -15.18
CA TYR A 238 5.43 -16.10 -15.27
C TYR A 238 3.93 -16.44 -15.44
N LEU A 239 3.03 -15.63 -14.88
CA LEU A 239 1.57 -15.79 -14.92
C LEU A 239 0.87 -14.98 -16.03
N ALA A 240 1.61 -14.35 -16.93
CA ALA A 240 1.05 -13.45 -17.94
C ALA A 240 0.22 -14.18 -19.00
N VAL A 241 -0.77 -13.49 -19.59
CA VAL A 241 -1.55 -14.05 -20.70
C VAL A 241 -0.61 -14.38 -21.87
N GLY A 242 -0.72 -15.61 -22.39
CA GLY A 242 0.12 -16.11 -23.47
C GLY A 242 1.31 -16.95 -22.99
N THR A 243 1.60 -17.01 -21.69
CA THR A 243 2.55 -17.98 -21.13
C THR A 243 1.89 -19.33 -20.84
N GLU A 244 2.70 -20.37 -20.70
CA GLU A 244 2.21 -21.67 -20.23
C GLU A 244 1.77 -21.57 -18.77
N ALA A 245 0.54 -22.00 -18.47
CA ALA A 245 0.02 -22.00 -17.12
C ALA A 245 0.87 -22.92 -16.21
N PRO A 246 1.24 -22.49 -15.00
CA PRO A 246 2.08 -23.29 -14.12
C PRO A 246 1.46 -24.65 -13.80
N GLY A 247 2.24 -25.71 -13.97
CA GLY A 247 1.82 -27.06 -13.63
C GLY A 247 1.67 -27.23 -12.12
N PHE A 248 0.60 -27.91 -11.70
CA PHE A 248 0.45 -28.39 -10.33
C PHE A 248 -0.29 -29.74 -10.32
N ALA A 249 -0.13 -30.46 -9.22
CA ALA A 249 -0.71 -31.78 -8.99
C ALA A 249 -1.36 -31.82 -7.61
N GLN A 250 -2.58 -32.33 -7.51
CA GLN A 250 -3.28 -32.54 -6.24
C GLN A 250 -4.07 -33.85 -6.30
N PRO A 251 -4.21 -34.58 -5.17
CA PRO A 251 -5.13 -35.72 -5.11
C PRO A 251 -6.58 -35.23 -5.17
N ASP A 252 -7.43 -35.94 -5.90
CA ASP A 252 -8.88 -35.76 -5.86
C ASP A 252 -9.50 -36.42 -4.60
N THR A 253 -10.83 -36.40 -4.50
CA THR A 253 -11.56 -36.98 -3.35
C THR A 253 -11.43 -38.50 -3.22
N SER A 254 -10.93 -39.19 -4.25
CA SER A 254 -10.63 -40.63 -4.23
C SER A 254 -9.15 -40.92 -3.94
N GLY A 255 -8.32 -39.88 -3.79
CA GLY A 255 -6.88 -40.01 -3.61
C GLY A 255 -6.10 -40.14 -4.92
N LYS A 256 -6.78 -40.10 -6.07
CA LYS A 256 -6.12 -40.14 -7.38
C LYS A 256 -5.45 -38.79 -7.67
N MET A 257 -4.18 -38.80 -8.02
CA MET A 257 -3.48 -37.60 -8.43
C MET A 257 -4.04 -37.06 -9.75
N VAL A 258 -4.41 -35.77 -9.75
CA VAL A 258 -4.88 -35.01 -10.91
C VAL A 258 -3.93 -33.84 -11.14
N GLN A 259 -3.51 -33.64 -12.39
CA GLN A 259 -2.58 -32.59 -12.80
C GLN A 259 -3.26 -31.64 -13.79
N LEU A 260 -2.87 -30.35 -13.78
CA LEU A 260 -3.41 -29.38 -14.75
C LEU A 260 -3.17 -29.83 -16.21
N LYS A 261 -2.02 -30.46 -16.48
CA LYS A 261 -1.65 -30.97 -17.81
C LYS A 261 -2.58 -32.08 -18.31
N ASP A 262 -3.30 -32.77 -17.43
CA ASP A 262 -4.25 -33.83 -17.80
C ASP A 262 -5.45 -33.27 -18.58
N PHE A 263 -5.66 -31.94 -18.51
CA PHE A 263 -6.70 -31.22 -19.24
C PHE A 263 -6.19 -30.55 -20.52
N LYS A 264 -4.94 -30.81 -20.95
CA LYS A 264 -4.38 -30.22 -22.18
C LYS A 264 -5.28 -30.50 -23.38
N GLY A 265 -5.51 -29.47 -24.19
CA GLY A 265 -6.43 -29.51 -25.33
C GLY A 265 -7.87 -29.10 -25.00
N LYS A 266 -8.20 -28.81 -23.72
CA LYS A 266 -9.50 -28.24 -23.30
C LYS A 266 -9.35 -26.77 -22.90
N TYR A 267 -10.46 -26.03 -22.93
CA TYR A 267 -10.58 -24.76 -22.21
C TYR A 267 -10.78 -25.06 -20.73
N VAL A 268 -9.88 -24.61 -19.87
CA VAL A 268 -9.92 -24.92 -18.43
C VAL A 268 -10.13 -23.65 -17.63
N PHE A 269 -11.20 -23.62 -16.83
CA PHE A 269 -11.39 -22.63 -15.78
C PHE A 269 -10.89 -23.21 -14.46
N VAL A 270 -9.78 -22.67 -13.94
CA VAL A 270 -9.21 -23.08 -12.67
C VAL A 270 -9.82 -22.24 -11.55
N ASP A 271 -10.51 -22.89 -10.61
CA ASP A 271 -11.20 -22.25 -9.49
C ASP A 271 -10.50 -22.57 -8.18
N PHE A 272 -9.82 -21.58 -7.58
CA PHE A 272 -9.18 -21.74 -6.27
C PHE A 272 -10.18 -21.35 -5.18
N TRP A 273 -10.63 -22.33 -4.39
CA TRP A 273 -11.72 -22.15 -3.43
C TRP A 273 -11.42 -22.80 -2.08
N ALA A 274 -12.17 -22.43 -1.05
CA ALA A 274 -12.08 -23.06 0.28
C ALA A 274 -13.47 -23.29 0.88
N SER A 275 -13.63 -24.34 1.70
CA SER A 275 -14.91 -24.66 2.36
C SER A 275 -15.40 -23.56 3.30
N TRP A 276 -14.46 -22.83 3.91
CA TRP A 276 -14.70 -21.69 4.79
C TRP A 276 -14.86 -20.36 4.03
N CYS A 277 -14.61 -20.32 2.73
CA CYS A 277 -14.76 -19.10 1.92
C CYS A 277 -16.24 -18.89 1.55
N GLY A 278 -16.92 -18.01 2.29
CA GLY A 278 -18.33 -17.65 2.04
C GLY A 278 -18.60 -17.19 0.60
N PRO A 279 -17.86 -16.20 0.05
CA PRO A 279 -18.02 -15.77 -1.34
C PRO A 279 -17.82 -16.90 -2.35
N CYS A 280 -16.78 -17.72 -2.21
CA CYS A 280 -16.51 -18.84 -3.11
C CYS A 280 -17.69 -19.82 -3.18
N ARG A 281 -18.32 -20.12 -2.02
CA ARG A 281 -19.52 -20.97 -1.98
C ARG A 281 -20.72 -20.35 -2.70
N LEU A 282 -20.87 -19.03 -2.64
CA LEU A 282 -21.94 -18.31 -3.35
C LEU A 282 -21.72 -18.34 -4.87
N GLU A 283 -20.49 -18.51 -5.34
CA GLU A 283 -20.15 -18.64 -6.76
C GLU A 283 -20.45 -20.03 -7.33
N ILE A 284 -20.41 -21.10 -6.51
CA ILE A 284 -20.62 -22.50 -6.95
C ILE A 284 -21.89 -22.70 -7.80
N PRO A 285 -23.09 -22.17 -7.45
CA PRO A 285 -24.28 -22.32 -8.30
C PRO A 285 -24.11 -21.70 -9.68
N PHE A 286 -23.36 -20.61 -9.82
CA PHE A 286 -23.05 -19.98 -11.10
C PHE A 286 -22.04 -20.81 -11.89
N LEU A 287 -21.02 -21.36 -11.23
CA LEU A 287 -20.06 -22.29 -11.87
C LEU A 287 -20.76 -23.54 -12.41
N LYS A 288 -21.72 -24.11 -11.68
CA LYS A 288 -22.56 -25.21 -12.15
C LYS A 288 -23.34 -24.84 -13.41
N LYS A 289 -24.01 -23.67 -13.42
CA LYS A 289 -24.73 -23.18 -14.60
C LYS A 289 -23.79 -22.96 -15.80
N THR A 290 -22.61 -22.40 -15.56
CA THR A 290 -21.58 -22.21 -16.60
C THR A 290 -21.12 -23.55 -17.15
N TYR A 291 -20.79 -24.51 -16.30
CA TYR A 291 -20.38 -25.84 -16.74
C TYR A 291 -21.47 -26.52 -17.57
N GLU A 292 -22.73 -26.51 -17.12
CA GLU A 292 -23.85 -27.08 -17.88
C GLU A 292 -24.00 -26.46 -19.27
N ARG A 293 -23.78 -25.15 -19.39
CA ARG A 293 -23.83 -24.42 -20.67
C ARG A 293 -22.67 -24.75 -21.61
N PHE A 294 -21.48 -25.03 -21.08
CA PHE A 294 -20.25 -25.13 -21.85
C PHE A 294 -19.61 -26.52 -21.89
N LYS A 295 -20.08 -27.51 -21.12
CA LYS A 295 -19.49 -28.86 -21.03
C LYS A 295 -19.33 -29.58 -22.37
N ASN A 296 -20.22 -29.31 -23.33
CA ASN A 296 -20.16 -29.85 -24.69
C ASN A 296 -19.31 -29.01 -25.67
N LYS A 297 -18.66 -27.94 -25.19
CA LYS A 297 -17.81 -27.02 -25.97
C LYS A 297 -16.34 -27.11 -25.55
N ASN A 298 -15.88 -28.32 -25.25
CA ASN A 298 -14.51 -28.60 -24.85
C ASN A 298 -14.05 -27.78 -23.62
N PHE A 299 -14.96 -27.53 -22.69
CA PHE A 299 -14.72 -26.73 -21.49
C PHE A 299 -14.74 -27.59 -20.23
N GLN A 300 -13.82 -27.33 -19.31
CA GLN A 300 -13.71 -28.00 -18.03
C GLN A 300 -13.51 -26.99 -16.90
N ILE A 301 -14.14 -27.25 -15.76
CA ILE A 301 -13.81 -26.56 -14.50
C ILE A 301 -12.90 -27.47 -13.69
N PHE A 302 -11.77 -26.93 -13.23
CA PHE A 302 -10.86 -27.60 -12.30
C PHE A 302 -10.83 -26.84 -10.97
N ALA A 303 -11.62 -27.30 -10.00
CA ALA A 303 -11.75 -26.67 -8.69
C ALA A 303 -10.69 -27.20 -7.72
N VAL A 304 -9.77 -26.32 -7.32
CA VAL A 304 -8.64 -26.62 -6.43
C VAL A 304 -8.98 -26.12 -5.03
N SER A 305 -9.13 -27.03 -4.09
CA SER A 305 -9.39 -26.67 -2.70
C SER A 305 -8.09 -26.25 -2.01
N ILE A 306 -8.07 -25.04 -1.44
CA ILE A 306 -7.00 -24.58 -0.55
C ILE A 306 -7.35 -24.95 0.90
N LYS A 307 -6.39 -25.57 1.59
CA LYS A 307 -6.45 -25.78 3.04
C LYS A 307 -5.62 -24.70 3.73
N THR A 308 -6.19 -24.05 4.72
CA THR A 308 -5.42 -23.25 5.68
C THR A 308 -4.93 -24.23 6.75
N TYR A 309 -3.61 -24.35 6.91
CA TYR A 309 -3.01 -25.02 8.07
C TYR A 309 -2.88 -24.03 9.22
#